data_AF-A0A1B3B739-F1
#
_entry.id   AF-A0A1B3B739-F1
#
_cell.length_a   1.000
_cell.length_b   1.000
_cell.length_c   1.000
_cell.angle_alpha   90.00
_cell.angle_beta   90.00
_cell.angle_gamma   90.00
#
_symmetry.space_group_name_H-M   'P 1'
#
loop_
_entity.id
_entity.type
_entity.pdbx_description
1 polymer ?
#
loop_
_entity_poly.entity_id
_entity_poly.type
_entity_poly.pdbx_seq_one_letter_code
_entity_poly.pdbx_strand_id
1 'polypeptide(L)'
;MLVVTAVTLWAMLVAQNQRGDSEDSSLSMAGLVIWGAICQQGINIKRESTSTKIVIFTTFLYAVTLYQYYNATIVSSLLLEMPRNIRTLKDLLDSDLKAGSHDIVYDTDYFKRTTDPIAV
;
A
#
# COMPACT_ATOMS: atom_id res chain seq x y z
N MET A 1 4.98 -3.15 -11.28
CA MET A 1 5.53 -3.60 -9.99
C MET A 1 5.58 -5.13 -9.92
N LEU A 2 4.45 -5.87 -9.98
CA LEU A 2 4.46 -7.35 -9.95
C LEU A 2 5.21 -8.04 -11.11
N VAL A 3 5.10 -7.52 -12.32
CA VAL A 3 5.84 -8.05 -13.47
C VAL A 3 7.34 -7.80 -13.33
N VAL A 4 7.71 -6.64 -12.78
CA VAL A 4 9.11 -6.27 -12.55
C VAL A 4 9.71 -7.14 -11.45
N THR A 5 8.97 -7.44 -10.38
CA THR A 5 9.40 -8.42 -9.34
C THR A 5 9.51 -9.83 -9.87
N ALA A 6 8.57 -10.26 -10.73
CA ALA A 6 8.61 -11.59 -11.30
C ALA A 6 9.84 -11.76 -12.21
N VAL A 7 10.16 -10.74 -12.99
CA VAL A 7 11.33 -10.74 -13.88
C VAL A 7 12.64 -10.66 -13.09
N THR A 8 12.72 -9.87 -12.02
CA THR A 8 13.94 -9.83 -11.18
C THR A 8 14.15 -11.12 -10.40
N LEU A 9 13.09 -11.72 -9.84
CA LEU A 9 13.17 -13.02 -9.17
C LEU A 9 13.52 -14.15 -10.14
N TRP A 10 12.95 -14.14 -11.35
CA TRP A 10 13.29 -15.10 -12.40
C TRP A 10 14.75 -14.98 -12.84
N ALA A 11 15.25 -13.75 -13.03
CA ALA A 11 16.65 -13.52 -13.35
C ALA A 11 17.61 -13.93 -12.22
N MET A 12 17.23 -13.72 -10.95
CA MET A 12 18.01 -14.18 -9.80
C MET A 12 18.03 -15.72 -9.68
N LEU A 13 16.90 -16.39 -9.96
CA LEU A 13 16.81 -17.86 -9.98
C LEU A 13 17.66 -18.47 -11.10
N VAL A 14 17.61 -17.91 -12.30
CA VAL A 14 18.43 -18.37 -13.43
C VAL A 14 19.93 -18.14 -13.16
N ALA A 15 20.28 -17.01 -12.54
CA ALA A 15 21.67 -16.73 -12.15
C ALA A 15 22.18 -17.64 -11.02
N GLN A 16 21.31 -18.08 -10.10
CA GLN A 16 21.65 -19.05 -9.05
C GLN A 16 21.79 -20.48 -9.62
N ASN A 17 20.95 -20.86 -10.58
CA ASN A 17 20.97 -22.19 -11.21
C ASN A 17 22.27 -22.50 -11.97
N GLN A 18 23.05 -21.49 -12.36
CA GLN A 18 24.35 -21.68 -13.02
C GLN A 18 25.54 -21.83 -12.04
N ARG A 19 25.32 -21.73 -10.72
CA ARG A 19 26.40 -21.68 -9.72
C ARG A 19 26.28 -22.82 -8.73
N GLY A 20 26.53 -24.04 -9.23
CA GLY A 20 26.63 -25.25 -8.43
C GLY A 20 27.91 -25.29 -7.60
N ASP A 21 27.95 -24.55 -6.48
CA ASP A 21 28.92 -24.83 -5.42
C ASP A 21 28.42 -24.38 -4.03
N SER A 22 28.44 -25.32 -3.07
CA SER A 22 28.25 -25.17 -1.61
C SER A 22 26.94 -24.51 -1.16
N GLU A 23 25.85 -25.28 -1.28
CA GLU A 23 24.43 -24.84 -1.27
C GLU A 23 23.91 -24.20 0.03
N ASP A 24 24.40 -24.56 1.23
CA ASP A 24 23.71 -24.15 2.47
C ASP A 24 24.14 -22.77 3.02
N SER A 25 25.43 -22.42 2.90
CA SER A 25 25.96 -21.16 3.44
C SER A 25 25.65 -19.96 2.53
N SER A 26 25.65 -20.17 1.20
CA SER A 26 25.40 -19.09 0.23
C SER A 26 23.92 -18.68 0.20
N LEU A 27 22.98 -19.63 0.37
CA LEU A 27 21.55 -19.31 0.40
C LEU A 27 21.16 -18.55 1.67
N SER A 28 21.65 -18.97 2.84
CA SER A 28 21.44 -18.26 4.10
C SER A 28 21.96 -16.81 4.01
N MET A 29 23.18 -16.62 3.49
CA MET A 29 23.75 -15.29 3.28
C MET A 29 22.96 -14.46 2.27
N ALA A 30 22.46 -15.04 1.18
CA ALA A 30 21.60 -14.34 0.23
C ALA A 30 20.27 -13.91 0.86
N GLY A 31 19.66 -14.78 1.68
CA GLY A 31 18.47 -14.46 2.47
C GLY A 31 18.70 -13.28 3.41
N LEU A 32 19.84 -13.24 4.09
CA LEU A 32 20.21 -12.10 4.95
C LEU A 32 20.43 -10.81 4.15
N VAL A 33 20.98 -10.87 2.93
CA VAL A 33 21.11 -9.69 2.05
C VAL A 33 19.75 -9.15 1.64
N ILE A 34 18.81 -10.04 1.29
CA ILE A 34 17.46 -9.64 0.91
C ILE A 34 16.74 -9.04 2.12
N TRP A 35 16.86 -9.67 3.29
CA TRP A 35 16.34 -9.14 4.55
C TRP A 35 16.93 -7.78 4.89
N GLY A 36 18.24 -7.63 4.77
CA GLY A 36 18.96 -6.37 4.92
C GLY A 36 18.46 -5.30 3.95
N ALA A 37 18.27 -5.65 2.66
CA ALA A 37 17.75 -4.73 1.65
C ALA A 37 16.32 -4.25 1.97
N ILE A 38 15.45 -5.13 2.48
CA ILE A 38 14.10 -4.76 2.95
C ILE A 38 14.19 -3.81 4.15
N CYS A 39 15.07 -4.10 5.10
CA CYS A 39 15.32 -3.24 6.26
C CYS A 39 16.15 -1.99 5.92
N GLN A 40 16.56 -1.79 4.66
CA GLN A 40 17.47 -0.74 4.21
C GLN A 40 18.83 -0.74 4.94
N GLN A 41 19.23 -1.88 5.48
CA GLN A 41 20.51 -2.09 6.13
C GLN A 41 21.52 -2.67 5.14
N GLY A 42 22.65 -1.98 4.98
CA GLY A 42 23.76 -2.48 4.18
C GLY A 42 24.49 -3.62 4.90
N ILE A 43 24.75 -4.72 4.19
CA ILE A 43 25.63 -5.80 4.67
C ILE A 43 26.97 -5.69 3.97
N ASN A 44 28.06 -5.75 4.75
CA ASN A 44 29.42 -5.71 4.22
C ASN A 44 29.82 -7.09 3.66
N ILE A 45 29.52 -7.33 2.38
CA ILE A 45 29.93 -8.54 1.67
C ILE A 45 31.12 -8.20 0.77
N LYS A 46 32.27 -8.79 1.09
CA LYS A 46 33.46 -8.71 0.26
C LYS A 46 33.38 -9.76 -0.86
N ARG A 47 32.58 -9.51 -1.90
CA ARG A 47 32.58 -10.30 -3.15
C ARG A 47 33.29 -9.52 -4.26
N GLU A 48 34.32 -10.13 -4.82
CA GLU A 48 35.17 -9.56 -5.89
C GLU A 48 34.43 -9.46 -7.24
N SER A 49 33.39 -10.27 -7.47
CA SER A 49 32.70 -10.34 -8.75
C SER A 49 31.81 -9.12 -9.03
N THR A 50 32.06 -8.43 -10.15
CA THR A 50 31.28 -7.28 -10.63
C THR A 50 29.80 -7.60 -10.81
N SER A 51 29.47 -8.81 -11.28
CA SER A 51 28.08 -9.25 -11.47
C SER A 51 27.28 -9.25 -10.17
N THR A 52 27.88 -9.67 -9.06
CA THR A 52 27.20 -9.67 -7.75
C THR A 52 26.95 -8.24 -7.25
N LYS A 53 27.87 -7.32 -7.49
CA LYS A 53 27.71 -5.90 -7.09
C LYS A 53 26.52 -5.25 -7.80
N ILE A 54 26.34 -5.54 -9.10
CA ILE A 54 25.21 -5.03 -9.89
C ILE A 54 23.88 -5.62 -9.36
N VAL A 55 23.84 -6.91 -9.04
CA VAL A 55 22.62 -7.54 -8.47
C VAL A 55 22.26 -6.95 -7.11
N ILE A 56 23.25 -6.74 -6.22
CA ILE A 56 23.01 -6.11 -4.92
C ILE A 56 22.50 -4.67 -5.12
N PHE A 57 23.18 -3.88 -5.96
CA PHE A 57 22.79 -2.50 -6.23
C PHE A 57 21.36 -2.38 -6.77
N THR A 58 21.00 -3.21 -7.75
CA THR A 58 19.65 -3.22 -8.34
C THR A 58 18.59 -3.68 -7.32
N THR A 59 18.92 -4.62 -6.44
CA THR A 59 18.04 -5.06 -5.34
C THR A 59 17.77 -3.94 -4.34
N PHE A 60 18.80 -3.18 -3.94
CA PHE A 60 18.63 -2.04 -3.05
C PHE A 60 17.84 -0.90 -3.70
N LEU A 61 18.11 -0.59 -4.98
CA LEU A 61 17.36 0.42 -5.73
C LEU A 61 15.87 0.05 -5.84
N TYR A 62 15.59 -1.24 -6.03
CA TYR A 62 14.23 -1.76 -6.02
C TYR A 62 13.56 -1.60 -4.64
N ALA A 63 14.24 -1.98 -3.56
CA ALA A 63 13.72 -1.86 -2.19
C ALA A 63 13.41 -0.40 -1.82
N VAL A 64 14.26 0.55 -2.20
CA VAL A 64 14.04 1.99 -1.98
C VAL A 64 12.81 2.49 -2.75
N THR A 65 12.65 2.07 -4.01
CA THR A 65 11.49 2.48 -4.83
C THR A 65 10.17 1.96 -4.25
N LEU A 66 10.15 0.71 -3.77
CA LEU A 66 9.00 0.15 -3.08
C LEU A 66 8.66 0.91 -1.80
N TYR A 67 9.67 1.21 -0.98
CA TYR A 67 9.48 1.93 0.28
C TYR A 67 8.90 3.32 0.03
N GLN A 68 9.42 4.03 -0.98
CA GLN A 68 8.91 5.34 -1.35
C GLN A 68 7.46 5.29 -1.84
N TYR A 69 7.12 4.30 -2.67
CA TYR A 69 5.75 4.12 -3.15
C TYR A 69 4.79 3.82 -2.00
N TYR A 70 5.14 2.89 -1.11
CA TYR A 70 4.32 2.54 0.04
C TYR A 70 4.07 3.75 0.94
N ASN A 71 5.12 4.50 1.29
CA ASN A 71 4.97 5.71 2.08
C ASN A 71 4.07 6.75 1.39
N ALA A 72 4.24 6.96 0.09
CA ALA A 72 3.41 7.89 -0.65
C ALA A 72 1.94 7.46 -0.67
N THR A 73 1.64 6.18 -0.86
CA THR A 73 0.27 5.65 -0.86
C THR A 73 -0.38 5.78 0.52
N ILE A 74 0.34 5.42 1.59
CA ILE A 74 -0.19 5.54 2.96
C ILE A 74 -0.43 7.02 3.29
N VAL A 75 0.55 7.89 3.06
CA VAL A 75 0.40 9.33 3.30
C VAL A 75 -0.75 9.92 2.47
N SER A 76 -0.86 9.54 1.20
CA SER A 76 -1.98 9.95 0.35
C SER A 76 -3.32 9.48 0.91
N SER A 77 -3.40 8.25 1.43
CA SER A 77 -4.63 7.72 2.01
C SER A 77 -5.03 8.44 3.30
N LEU A 78 -4.06 8.90 4.10
CA LEU A 78 -4.30 9.67 5.32
C LEU A 78 -4.67 11.13 5.03
N LEU A 79 -4.15 11.70 3.94
CA LEU A 79 -4.46 13.07 3.50
C LEU A 79 -5.80 13.16 2.76
N LEU A 80 -6.28 12.06 2.17
CA LEU A 80 -7.60 12.05 1.57
C LEU A 80 -8.66 12.07 2.68
N GLU A 81 -9.60 13.02 2.57
CA GLU A 81 -10.81 13.01 3.38
C GLU A 81 -11.58 11.70 3.15
N MET A 82 -12.12 11.14 4.23
CA MET A 82 -12.98 9.97 4.16
C MET A 82 -14.14 10.26 3.20
N PRO A 83 -14.46 9.35 2.27
CA PRO A 83 -15.44 9.64 1.22
C PRO A 83 -16.78 10.06 1.84
N ARG A 84 -17.24 11.27 1.51
CA ARG A 84 -18.54 11.78 1.95
C ARG A 84 -19.64 11.01 1.22
N ASN A 85 -20.19 10.00 1.89
CA ASN A 85 -21.18 9.10 1.32
C ASN A 85 -22.60 9.68 1.29
N ILE A 86 -22.88 10.67 2.14
CA ILE A 86 -24.20 11.30 2.25
C ILE A 86 -24.21 12.59 1.45
N ARG A 87 -24.89 12.56 0.30
CA ARG A 87 -25.01 13.74 -0.60
C ARG A 87 -26.45 14.22 -0.73
N THR A 88 -27.41 13.36 -0.46
CA THR A 88 -28.84 13.64 -0.57
C THR A 88 -29.58 13.33 0.73
N LEU A 89 -30.79 13.87 0.88
CA LEU A 89 -31.66 13.57 2.02
C LEU A 89 -31.99 12.08 2.10
N LYS A 90 -32.09 11.40 0.94
CA LYS A 90 -32.30 9.96 0.85
C LYS A 90 -31.11 9.16 1.40
N ASP A 91 -29.88 9.56 1.04
CA ASP A 91 -28.67 8.91 1.58
C ASP A 91 -28.53 9.12 3.09
N LEU A 92 -29.07 10.22 3.62
CA LEU A 92 -29.12 10.47 5.06
C LEU A 92 -30.18 9.58 5.74
N LEU A 93 -31.35 9.43 5.12
CA LEU A 93 -32.45 8.60 5.62
C LEU A 93 -32.09 7.09 5.63
N ASP A 94 -31.39 6.63 4.59
CA ASP A 94 -30.93 5.24 4.45
C ASP A 94 -29.67 4.95 5.31
N SER A 95 -29.08 5.96 5.94
CA SER A 95 -27.90 5.79 6.80
C SER A 95 -28.29 5.50 8.26
N ASP A 96 -27.44 4.76 8.98
CA ASP A 96 -27.65 4.42 10.40
C ASP A 96 -27.40 5.61 11.36
N LEU A 97 -27.47 6.85 10.84
CA LEU A 97 -27.24 8.08 11.60
C LEU A 97 -28.55 8.59 12.20
N LYS A 98 -28.48 8.98 13.48
CA LYS A 98 -29.62 9.62 14.15
C LYS A 98 -29.80 11.04 13.61
N ALA A 99 -30.82 11.24 12.78
CA ALA A 99 -31.23 12.56 12.32
C ALA A 99 -31.98 13.33 13.42
N GLY A 100 -31.87 14.66 13.41
CA GLY A 100 -32.63 15.57 14.27
C GLY A 100 -32.86 16.90 13.58
N SER A 101 -34.03 17.49 13.74
CA SER A 101 -34.36 18.84 13.27
C SER A 101 -34.29 19.83 14.42
N HIS A 102 -34.11 21.10 14.10
CA HIS A 102 -34.11 22.17 15.08
C HIS A 102 -35.55 22.41 15.58
N ASP A 103 -35.71 22.59 16.89
CA ASP A 103 -37.04 22.76 17.49
C ASP A 103 -37.57 24.18 17.28
N ILE A 104 -38.13 24.41 16.08
CA ILE A 104 -38.79 25.66 15.68
C ILE A 104 -40.16 25.38 15.07
N VAL A 105 -41.07 26.33 15.24
CA VAL A 105 -42.46 26.24 14.76
C VAL A 105 -42.53 26.06 13.24
N TYR A 106 -41.59 26.64 12.50
CA TYR A 106 -41.50 26.49 11.05
C TYR A 106 -41.22 25.04 10.62
N ASP A 107 -40.20 24.40 11.20
CA ASP A 107 -39.84 23.01 10.88
C ASP A 107 -40.99 22.05 11.24
N THR A 108 -41.61 22.24 12.41
CA THR A 108 -42.75 21.42 12.82
C THR A 108 -43.99 21.60 11.95
N ASP A 109 -44.26 22.79 11.42
CA ASP A 109 -45.35 23.01 10.45
C ASP A 109 -44.99 22.44 9.07
N TYR A 110 -43.72 22.53 8.67
CA TYR A 110 -43.21 21.95 7.43
C TYR A 110 -43.34 20.42 7.40
N PHE A 111 -42.89 19.70 8.44
CA PHE A 111 -43.03 18.24 8.53
C PHE A 111 -44.49 17.77 8.58
N LYS A 112 -45.40 18.58 9.14
CA LYS A 112 -46.84 18.25 9.18
C LYS A 112 -47.54 18.42 7.83
N ARG A 113 -47.02 19.29 6.96
CA ARG A 113 -47.66 19.65 5.68
C ARG A 113 -46.95 19.06 4.47
N THR A 114 -45.72 18.58 4.64
CA THR A 114 -44.96 18.02 3.53
C THR A 114 -45.62 16.75 3.00
N THR A 115 -45.73 16.65 1.68
CA THR A 115 -46.22 15.48 0.95
C THR A 115 -45.09 14.70 0.28
N ASP A 116 -43.84 15.14 0.46
CA ASP A 116 -42.68 14.50 -0.14
C ASP A 116 -42.28 13.28 0.71
N PRO A 117 -42.35 12.04 0.18
CA PRO A 117 -42.06 10.83 0.93
C PRO A 117 -40.61 10.73 1.44
N ILE A 118 -39.69 11.58 0.97
CA ILE A 118 -38.28 11.61 1.41
C ILE A 118 -38.06 12.62 2.54
N ALA A 119 -38.96 13.61 2.69
CA ALA A 119 -38.86 14.69 3.68
C ALA A 119 -39.89 14.60 4.81
N VAL A 120 -40.66 13.51 4.87
CA VAL A 120 -41.62 13.17 5.94
C VAL A 120 -40.92 12.55 7.15
#